data_AF-D8U467-F1
#
_entry.id   AF-D8U467-F1
#
_cell.length_a   1.000
_cell.length_b   1.000
_cell.length_c   1.000
_cell.angle_alpha   90.00
_cell.angle_beta   90.00
_cell.angle_gamma   90.00
#
_symmetry.space_group_name_H-M   'P 1'
#
loop_
_entity.id
_entity.type
_entity.pdbx_description
1 polymer ?
#
loop_
_entity_poly.entity_id
_entity_poly.type
_entity_poly.pdbx_seq_one_letter_code
_entity_poly.pdbx_strand_id
1 'polypeptide(L)'
;MPSIAGDTDPELVTLLIDGARYGDLEDVDSALAQGVQPDSKDAMGRTALHMACANGHCEVIGRLLHAGALTDIQNNEGNTPLHWACLNGHKEVRPRGGRGGRERAGGDMPGSG
;
A
#
# COMPACT_ATOMS: atom_id res chain seq x y z
N MET A 1 29.64 13.74 0.80
CA MET A 1 28.92 14.47 -0.27
C MET A 1 27.52 13.88 -0.32
N PRO A 2 26.44 14.65 -0.06
CA PRO A 2 25.09 14.13 -0.17
C PRO A 2 24.66 14.13 -1.64
N SER A 3 24.15 12.99 -2.11
CA SER A 3 23.69 12.75 -3.48
C SER A 3 22.31 13.34 -3.68
N ILE A 4 22.20 14.17 -4.70
CA ILE A 4 21.02 14.92 -5.14
C ILE A 4 20.13 14.11 -6.10
N ALA A 5 19.52 13.01 -5.64
CA ALA A 5 18.62 12.22 -6.48
C ALA A 5 17.39 11.72 -5.71
N GLY A 6 16.28 12.46 -5.79
CA GLY A 6 14.94 11.94 -5.49
C GLY A 6 14.71 11.52 -4.04
N ASP A 7 15.15 12.37 -3.11
CA ASP A 7 15.24 12.20 -1.66
C ASP A 7 13.92 11.79 -0.97
N THR A 8 13.54 10.52 -1.03
CA THR A 8 12.65 9.92 -0.04
C THR A 8 13.37 8.73 0.55
N ASP A 9 13.80 8.83 1.81
CA ASP A 9 14.54 7.77 2.46
C ASP A 9 13.73 6.47 2.43
N PRO A 10 14.27 5.36 1.89
CA PRO A 10 13.57 4.08 1.87
C PRO A 10 13.24 3.61 3.30
N GLU A 11 14.01 4.04 4.30
CA GLU A 11 13.70 3.81 5.71
C GLU A 11 12.44 4.55 6.17
N LEU A 12 12.22 5.80 5.74
CA LEU A 12 11.01 6.56 6.08
C LEU A 12 9.76 6.02 5.37
N VAL A 13 9.92 5.57 4.12
CA VAL A 13 8.85 4.85 3.39
C VAL A 13 8.51 3.56 4.12
N THR A 14 9.52 2.80 4.55
CA THR A 14 9.34 1.58 5.33
C THR A 14 8.66 1.87 6.66
N LEU A 15 9.07 2.94 7.35
CA LEU A 15 8.47 3.38 8.61
C LEU A 15 6.98 3.74 8.45
N LEU A 16 6.63 4.48 7.39
CA LEU A 16 5.24 4.79 7.07
C LEU A 16 4.41 3.52 6.83
N ILE A 17 4.99 2.55 6.11
CA ILE A 17 4.34 1.27 5.78
C ILE A 17 4.21 0.37 7.00
N ASP A 18 5.21 0.32 7.88
CA ASP A 18 5.18 -0.44 9.11
C ASP A 18 4.25 0.20 10.15
N GLY A 19 4.27 1.53 10.31
CA GLY A 19 3.29 2.25 11.13
C GLY A 19 1.87 1.97 10.65
N ALA A 20 1.65 1.97 9.32
CA ALA A 20 0.37 1.58 8.75
C ALA A 20 0.01 0.09 8.92
N ARG A 21 1.01 -0.78 9.07
CA ARG A 21 0.83 -2.20 9.37
C ARG A 21 0.42 -2.40 10.83
N TYR A 22 1.02 -1.69 11.77
CA TYR A 22 0.72 -1.85 13.19
C TYR A 22 -0.48 -1.02 13.66
N GLY A 23 -0.88 -0.01 12.88
CA GLY A 23 -1.96 0.91 13.24
C GLY A 23 -1.48 2.18 13.95
N ASP A 24 -0.17 2.43 13.95
CA ASP A 24 0.46 3.56 14.65
C ASP A 24 0.33 4.84 13.82
N LEU A 25 -0.67 5.65 14.18
CA LEU A 25 -0.97 6.92 13.52
C LEU A 25 0.15 7.96 13.71
N GLU A 26 0.86 7.91 14.84
CA GLU A 26 1.97 8.83 15.13
C GLU A 26 3.12 8.63 14.15
N ASP A 27 3.50 7.38 13.85
CA ASP A 27 4.54 7.08 12.86
C ASP A 27 4.10 7.49 11.46
N VAL A 28 2.82 7.26 11.13
CA VAL A 28 2.24 7.67 9.85
C VAL A 28 2.28 9.19 9.69
N ASP A 29 1.84 9.94 10.70
CA ASP A 29 1.87 11.40 10.68
C ASP A 29 3.29 11.95 10.68
N SER A 30 4.20 11.34 11.45
CA SER A 30 5.61 11.73 11.50
C SER A 30 6.26 11.55 10.12
N ALA A 31 6.03 10.42 9.46
CA ALA A 31 6.55 10.17 8.11
C ALA A 31 5.95 11.13 7.07
N LEU A 32 4.63 11.39 7.12
CA LEU A 32 3.99 12.38 6.25
C LEU A 32 4.52 13.80 6.50
N ALA A 33 4.77 14.18 7.76
CA ALA A 33 5.35 15.46 8.13
C ALA A 33 6.80 15.61 7.66
N GLN A 34 7.53 14.51 7.52
CA GLN A 34 8.87 14.47 6.91
C GLN A 34 8.86 14.60 5.38
N GLY A 35 7.68 14.68 4.76
CA GLY A 35 7.53 14.85 3.31
C GLY A 35 7.46 13.53 2.53
N VAL A 36 7.35 12.40 3.24
CA VAL A 36 7.12 11.09 2.61
C VAL A 36 5.76 11.09 1.94
N GLN A 37 5.70 10.66 0.69
CA GLN A 37 4.43 10.58 -0.02
C GLN A 37 3.65 9.33 0.42
N PRO A 38 2.34 9.42 0.64
CA PRO A 38 1.53 8.27 1.07
C PRO A 38 1.39 7.17 0.00
N ASP A 39 1.67 7.50 -1.26
CA ASP A 39 1.73 6.58 -2.40
C ASP A 39 3.09 5.90 -2.57
N SER A 40 4.05 6.20 -1.69
CA SER A 40 5.38 5.58 -1.71
C SER A 40 5.28 4.06 -1.61
N LYS A 41 6.05 3.40 -2.46
CA LYS A 41 6.07 1.95 -2.58
C LYS A 41 7.33 1.39 -1.95
N ASP A 42 7.15 0.32 -1.19
CA ASP A 42 8.24 -0.55 -0.74
C ASP A 42 8.82 -1.36 -1.93
N ALA A 43 9.91 -2.09 -1.72
CA ALA A 43 10.54 -3.00 -2.69
C ALA A 43 9.56 -4.03 -3.30
N MET A 44 8.47 -4.35 -2.59
CA MET A 44 7.40 -5.23 -3.07
C MET A 44 6.26 -4.50 -3.82
N GLY A 45 6.40 -3.21 -4.08
CA GLY A 45 5.36 -2.38 -4.71
C GLY A 45 4.18 -2.04 -3.79
N ARG A 46 4.28 -2.38 -2.51
CA ARG A 46 3.22 -2.17 -1.51
C ARG A 46 3.27 -0.74 -0.99
N THR A 47 2.11 -0.13 -0.78
CA THR A 47 1.98 1.19 -0.15
C THR A 47 1.48 1.06 1.29
N ALA A 48 1.55 2.14 2.05
CA ALA A 48 1.02 2.20 3.41
C ALA A 48 -0.47 1.82 3.45
N LEU A 49 -1.22 2.23 2.41
CA LEU A 49 -2.63 1.89 2.25
C LEU A 49 -2.85 0.38 2.11
N HIS A 50 -1.96 -0.36 1.44
CA HIS A 50 -2.09 -1.81 1.34
C HIS A 50 -2.01 -2.47 2.72
N MET A 51 -1.05 -2.07 3.55
CA MET A 51 -0.88 -2.62 4.90
C MET A 51 -2.05 -2.25 5.81
N ALA A 52 -2.46 -0.98 5.80
CA ALA A 52 -3.60 -0.52 6.59
C ALA A 52 -4.90 -1.25 6.18
N CYS A 53 -5.11 -1.48 4.88
CA CYS A 53 -6.23 -2.25 4.37
C CYS A 53 -6.15 -3.74 4.73
N ALA A 54 -4.97 -4.36 4.68
CA ALA A 54 -4.82 -5.74 5.13
C ALA A 54 -5.17 -5.88 6.60
N ASN A 55 -4.71 -4.99 7.47
CA ASN A 55 -4.97 -5.13 8.90
C ASN A 55 -6.29 -4.51 9.36
N GLY A 56 -7.01 -3.83 8.47
CA GLY A 56 -8.32 -3.25 8.79
C GLY A 56 -8.24 -1.96 9.64
N HIS A 57 -7.09 -1.27 9.62
CA HIS A 57 -6.89 -0.04 10.39
C HIS A 57 -7.58 1.15 9.71
N CYS A 58 -8.90 1.24 9.86
CA CYS A 58 -9.73 2.30 9.28
C CYS A 58 -9.22 3.72 9.61
N GLU A 59 -8.70 3.92 10.81
CA GLU A 59 -8.20 5.23 11.25
C GLU A 59 -6.96 5.65 10.45
N VAL A 60 -6.01 4.73 10.26
CA VAL A 60 -4.82 4.95 9.42
C VAL A 60 -5.21 5.16 7.96
N ILE A 61 -6.16 4.36 7.44
CA ILE A 61 -6.69 4.55 6.09
C ILE A 61 -7.25 5.97 5.93
N GLY A 62 -8.03 6.43 6.91
CA GLY A 62 -8.57 7.79 6.93
C GLY A 62 -7.49 8.87 6.88
N ARG A 63 -6.43 8.74 7.66
CA ARG A 63 -5.30 9.69 7.66
C ARG A 63 -4.53 9.69 6.35
N LEU A 64 -4.22 8.52 5.80
CA LEU A 64 -3.55 8.38 4.51
C LEU A 64 -4.40 8.98 3.38
N LEU A 65 -5.71 8.71 3.36
CA LEU A 65 -6.62 9.33 2.38
C LEU A 65 -6.69 10.84 2.53
N HIS A 66 -6.70 11.35 3.76
CA HIS A 66 -6.65 12.79 4.02
C HIS A 66 -5.35 13.42 3.53
N ALA A 67 -4.24 12.68 3.61
CA ALA A 67 -2.95 13.06 3.05
C ALA A 67 -2.84 12.92 1.53
N GLY A 68 -3.89 12.43 0.85
CA GLY A 68 -3.93 12.29 -0.62
C GLY A 68 -3.48 10.91 -1.14
N ALA A 69 -3.51 9.87 -0.30
CA ALA A 69 -3.15 8.52 -0.73
C ALA A 69 -4.05 8.01 -1.87
N LEU A 70 -3.44 7.40 -2.88
CA LEU A 70 -4.14 6.77 -3.99
C LEU A 70 -4.56 5.34 -3.65
N THR A 71 -5.85 5.03 -3.84
CA THR A 71 -6.45 3.71 -3.59
C THR A 71 -6.36 2.74 -4.77
N ASP A 72 -5.98 3.24 -5.96
CA ASP A 72 -5.89 2.45 -7.20
C ASP A 72 -4.45 1.97 -7.48
N ILE A 73 -3.54 2.17 -6.53
CA ILE A 73 -2.17 1.71 -6.67
C ILE A 73 -2.13 0.19 -6.63
N GLN A 74 -1.39 -0.41 -7.55
CA GLN A 74 -1.17 -1.85 -7.58
C GLN A 74 0.21 -2.20 -7.07
N ASN A 75 0.27 -3.27 -6.27
CA ASN A 75 1.50 -3.92 -5.87
C ASN A 75 2.12 -4.74 -7.03
N ASN A 76 3.28 -5.34 -6.78
CA ASN A 76 3.96 -6.17 -7.78
C ASN A 76 3.16 -7.42 -8.21
N GLU A 77 2.16 -7.82 -7.42
CA GLU A 77 1.24 -8.91 -7.73
C GLU A 77 -0.01 -8.46 -8.50
N GLY A 78 -0.13 -7.16 -8.79
CA GLY A 78 -1.29 -6.58 -9.46
C GLY A 78 -2.52 -6.42 -8.57
N ASN A 79 -2.38 -6.55 -7.25
CA ASN A 79 -3.43 -6.35 -6.25
C ASN A 79 -3.51 -4.88 -5.86
N THR A 80 -4.72 -4.36 -5.68
CA THR A 80 -4.95 -3.00 -5.12
C THR A 80 -5.16 -3.07 -3.59
N PRO A 81 -4.98 -1.97 -2.83
CA PRO A 81 -5.24 -1.96 -1.39
C PRO A 81 -6.65 -2.44 -1.06
N LEU A 82 -7.62 -2.10 -1.92
CA LEU A 82 -9.00 -2.56 -1.80
C LEU A 82 -9.15 -4.07 -1.94
N HIS A 83 -8.33 -4.76 -2.75
CA HIS A 83 -8.34 -6.22 -2.80
C HIS A 83 -8.00 -6.82 -1.44
N TRP A 84 -7.03 -6.23 -0.72
CA TRP A 84 -6.62 -6.69 0.61
C TRP A 84 -7.65 -6.35 1.69
N ALA A 85 -8.27 -5.17 1.64
CA ALA A 85 -9.37 -4.80 2.54
C ALA A 85 -10.57 -5.77 2.43
N CYS A 86 -10.87 -6.21 1.21
CA CYS A 86 -11.96 -7.16 0.95
C CYS A 86 -11.65 -8.57 1.48
N LEU A 87 -10.38 -9.00 1.41
CA LEU A 87 -9.93 -10.31 1.88
C LEU A 87 -10.05 -10.46 3.40
N ASN A 88 -9.78 -9.39 4.15
CA ASN A 88 -9.77 -9.42 5.62
C ASN A 88 -11.08 -8.98 6.30
N GLY A 89 -12.17 -8.84 5.55
CA GLY A 89 -13.52 -8.82 6.13
C GLY A 89 -14.19 -7.44 6.26
N HIS A 90 -13.64 -6.38 5.66
CA HIS A 90 -14.33 -5.08 5.60
C HIS A 90 -15.35 -5.08 4.46
N LYS A 91 -16.55 -5.59 4.76
CA LYS A 91 -17.67 -5.85 3.84
C LYS A 91 -18.21 -4.66 3.03
N GLU A 92 -17.64 -3.46 3.09
CA GLU A 92 -18.36 -2.27 2.61
C GLU A 92 -17.53 -1.20 1.90
N VAL A 93 -16.61 -1.59 1.00
CA VAL A 93 -16.20 -0.67 -0.08
C VAL A 93 -16.10 -1.44 -1.39
N ARG A 94 -17.24 -1.78 -1.98
CA ARG A 94 -17.31 -2.19 -3.39
C ARG A 94 -17.57 -0.93 -4.23
N PRO A 95 -16.59 -0.35 -4.94
CA PRO A 95 -16.92 0.46 -6.08
C PRO A 95 -17.60 -0.46 -7.11
N ARG A 96 -18.91 -0.28 -7.23
CA ARG A 96 -19.75 -1.03 -8.16
C ARG A 96 -19.53 -0.45 -9.56
N GLY A 97 -18.54 -0.99 -10.26
CA GLY A 97 -18.27 -0.76 -11.68
C GLY A 97 -16.86 -1.27 -11.97
N GLY A 98 -16.62 -2.31 -12.76
CA GLY A 98 -17.18 -2.59 -14.07
C GLY A 98 -16.00 -2.57 -15.05
N ARG A 99 -15.76 -3.69 -15.73
CA ARG A 99 -14.56 -4.08 -16.54
C ARG A 99 -13.45 -4.68 -15.66
N GLY A 100 -13.16 -5.98 -15.69
CA GLY A 100 -13.13 -6.89 -16.83
C GLY A 100 -11.72 -6.85 -17.44
N GLY A 101 -10.93 -7.89 -17.18
CA GLY A 101 -9.63 -8.11 -17.81
C GLY A 101 -8.44 -8.02 -16.87
N ARG A 102 -8.20 -9.06 -16.06
CA ARG A 102 -6.84 -9.47 -15.69
C ARG A 102 -6.71 -10.96 -15.88
N GLU A 103 -6.16 -11.25 -17.04
CA GLU A 103 -5.58 -12.51 -17.47
C GLU A 103 -4.79 -13.11 -16.31
N ARG A 104 -5.32 -14.20 -15.74
CA ARG A 104 -4.53 -15.11 -14.94
C ARG A 104 -3.73 -15.95 -15.94
N ALA A 105 -2.51 -15.54 -16.25
CA ALA A 105 -1.46 -16.51 -16.53
C ALA A 105 -0.89 -16.85 -15.14
N GLY A 106 -1.16 -18.01 -14.54
CA GLY A 106 -0.77 -19.31 -15.09
C GLY A 106 0.76 -19.29 -15.14
N GLY A 107 1.50 -19.61 -14.07
CA GLY A 107 1.40 -20.85 -13.33
C GLY A 107 2.18 -21.95 -14.04
N ASP A 108 3.45 -21.72 -14.38
CA ASP A 108 4.36 -22.75 -14.87
C ASP A 108 5.71 -22.63 -14.16
N MET A 109 5.85 -23.38 -13.06
CA MET A 109 7.14 -23.88 -12.63
C MET A 109 7.30 -25.29 -13.22
N PRO A 110 8.13 -25.53 -14.24
CA PRO A 110 8.56 -26.88 -14.55
C PRO A 110 9.60 -27.31 -13.51
N GLY A 111 9.25 -28.39 -12.82
CA GLY A 111 9.99 -28.96 -11.71
C GLY A 111 11.37 -29.51 -12.05
N SER A 112 12.08 -29.77 -10.97
CA SER A 112 13.35 -30.45 -10.85
C SER A 112 13.44 -31.72 -11.70
N GLY A 113 14.58 -31.86 -12.39
CA GLY A 113 15.12 -33.10 -12.94
C GLY A 113 16.62 -33.08 -12.76
#